data_AF-A0AAE8SII5-F1
#
_entry.id   AF-A0AAE8SII5-F1
#
_cell.length_a   1.000
_cell.length_b   1.000
_cell.length_c   1.000
_cell.angle_alpha   90.00
_cell.angle_beta   90.00
_cell.angle_gamma   90.00
#
_symmetry.space_group_name_H-M   'P 1'
#
loop_
_entity.id
_entity.type
_entity.pdbx_description
1 polymer ?
#
loop_
_entity_poly.entity_id
_entity_poly.type
_entity_poly.pdbx_seq_one_letter_code
_entity_poly.pdbx_strand_id
1 'polypeptide(L)'
;MTERDSNIRSMLFAELGFTIVPLLSDAHDYVISHARKEGRVDKADKIERDHAKMSQLPQPTDAEWDAFNKRHEEIFGEPYGFSRDSVRIMRHR
;
A
#
# COMPACT_ATOMS: atom_id res chain seq x y z
N MET A 1 -7.51 -19.01 -12.91
CA MET A 1 -6.79 -17.86 -12.33
C MET A 1 -7.63 -17.37 -11.17
N THR A 2 -7.19 -17.65 -9.95
CA THR A 2 -7.91 -17.29 -8.73
C THR A 2 -7.82 -15.78 -8.51
N GLU A 3 -8.88 -15.18 -7.97
CA GLU A 3 -9.04 -13.75 -7.64
C GLU A 3 -8.03 -13.21 -6.59
N ARG A 4 -6.86 -13.84 -6.44
CA ARG A 4 -5.78 -13.45 -5.55
C ARG A 4 -4.90 -12.33 -6.09
N ASP A 5 -4.95 -12.04 -7.39
CA ASP A 5 -4.05 -11.08 -8.06
C ASP A 5 -4.53 -9.61 -8.10
N SER A 6 -5.60 -9.23 -7.38
CA SER A 6 -6.19 -7.88 -7.58
C SER A 6 -6.48 -7.03 -6.34
N ASN A 7 -5.95 -7.40 -5.18
CA ASN A 7 -6.17 -6.62 -3.95
C ASN A 7 -4.86 -6.22 -3.25
N ILE A 8 -3.96 -5.52 -3.95
CA ILE A 8 -3.24 -4.40 -3.33
C ILE A 8 -4.24 -3.24 -3.19
N ARG A 9 -5.35 -3.49 -2.48
CA ARG A 9 -6.30 -2.46 -2.09
C ARG A 9 -5.95 -2.17 -0.66
N SER A 10 -5.65 -0.90 -0.38
CA SER A 10 -5.64 -0.34 0.97
C SER A 10 -6.64 -1.07 1.87
N MET A 11 -6.16 -1.85 2.83
CA MET A 11 -7.03 -2.55 3.77
C MET A 11 -7.46 -1.53 4.81
N LEU A 12 -8.71 -1.08 4.66
CA LEU A 12 -9.31 -0.11 5.54
C LEU A 12 -9.81 -0.85 6.79
N PHE A 13 -8.99 -0.84 7.82
CA PHE A 13 -9.39 -1.29 9.15
C PHE A 13 -10.04 -0.11 9.87
N ALA A 14 -11.30 0.19 9.51
CA ALA A 14 -12.02 1.33 10.10
C ALA A 14 -12.01 1.31 11.64
N GLU A 15 -12.04 0.11 12.23
CA GLU A 15 -11.95 -0.12 13.68
C GLU A 15 -10.63 0.35 14.30
N LEU A 16 -9.54 0.38 13.54
CA LEU A 16 -8.23 0.84 14.00
C LEU A 16 -8.05 2.37 13.87
N GLY A 17 -8.98 3.06 13.22
CA GLY A 17 -8.89 4.51 13.00
C GLY A 17 -7.84 4.92 11.97
N PHE A 18 -7.28 3.99 11.20
CA PHE A 18 -6.34 4.29 10.11
C PHE A 18 -6.39 3.26 8.98
N THR A 19 -5.85 3.65 7.84
CA THR A 19 -5.66 2.79 6.66
C THR A 19 -4.18 2.59 6.41
N ILE A 20 -3.76 1.35 6.18
CA ILE A 20 -2.42 1.01 5.69
C ILE A 20 -2.35 1.18 4.18
N VAL A 21 -1.35 1.91 3.73
CA VAL A 21 -1.02 2.22 2.35
C VAL A 21 0.35 1.61 2.04
N PRO A 22 0.39 0.48 1.31
CA PRO A 22 1.65 -0.12 0.90
C PRO A 22 2.40 0.82 -0.05
N LEU A 23 3.69 0.99 0.17
CA LEU A 23 4.56 1.59 -0.83
C LEU A 23 4.88 0.49 -1.84
N LEU A 24 4.45 0.70 -3.09
CA LEU A 24 4.80 -0.19 -4.17
C LEU A 24 6.33 -0.14 -4.37
N SER A 25 7.00 -1.28 -4.22
CA SER A 25 8.42 -1.50 -4.58
C SER A 25 8.54 -1.72 -6.10
N ASP A 26 9.68 -2.21 -6.60
CA ASP A 26 10.10 -2.54 -7.98
C ASP A 26 8.98 -2.81 -9.03
N ALA A 27 7.85 -3.40 -8.63
CA ALA A 27 6.65 -3.49 -9.46
C ALA A 27 6.12 -2.11 -9.95
N HIS A 28 6.33 -1.04 -9.17
CA HIS A 28 6.00 0.34 -9.50
C HIS A 28 6.85 0.87 -10.64
N ASP A 29 8.17 0.66 -10.57
CA ASP A 29 9.11 1.04 -11.63
C ASP A 29 8.78 0.29 -12.92
N TYR A 30 8.42 -0.99 -12.82
CA TYR A 30 7.92 -1.76 -13.97
C TYR A 30 6.65 -1.14 -14.56
N VAL A 31 5.65 -0.80 -13.74
CA VAL A 31 4.38 -0.22 -14.21
C VAL A 31 4.59 1.16 -14.83
N ILE A 32 5.42 2.02 -14.24
CA ILE A 32 5.79 3.33 -14.81
C ILE A 32 6.52 3.14 -16.14
N SER A 33 7.54 2.29 -16.17
CA SER A 33 8.34 2.00 -17.37
C SER A 33 7.47 1.43 -18.49
N HIS A 34 6.56 0.50 -18.17
CA HIS A 34 5.64 -0.09 -19.12
C HIS A 34 4.62 0.94 -19.64
N ALA A 35 4.04 1.76 -18.77
CA ALA A 35 3.13 2.83 -19.18
C ALA A 35 3.83 3.84 -20.12
N ARG A 36 5.08 4.20 -19.84
CA ARG A 36 5.90 5.05 -20.73
C ARG A 36 6.16 4.40 -22.08
N LYS A 37 6.51 3.09 -22.10
CA LYS A 37 6.75 2.33 -23.34
C LYS A 37 5.51 2.23 -24.24
N GLU A 38 4.32 2.20 -23.67
CA GLU A 38 3.06 2.19 -24.42
C GLU A 38 2.56 3.60 -24.81
N GLY A 39 3.36 4.65 -24.60
CA GLY A 39 2.99 6.03 -24.88
C GLY A 39 1.96 6.62 -23.91
N ARG A 40 1.66 5.93 -22.79
CA ARG A 40 0.75 6.39 -21.74
C ARG A 40 1.48 7.25 -20.71
N VAL A 41 2.16 8.30 -21.17
CA VAL A 41 3.02 9.16 -20.34
C VAL A 41 2.24 9.82 -19.21
N ASP A 42 1.04 10.36 -19.48
CA ASP A 42 0.19 10.98 -18.44
C ASP A 42 -0.17 10.00 -17.31
N LYS A 43 -0.34 8.71 -17.66
CA LYS A 43 -0.61 7.65 -16.69
C LYS A 43 0.62 7.37 -15.84
N ALA A 44 1.80 7.28 -16.46
CA ALA A 44 3.06 7.11 -15.75
C ALA A 44 3.31 8.27 -14.77
N ASP A 45 3.14 9.51 -15.22
CA ASP A 45 3.34 10.71 -14.39
C ASP A 45 2.33 10.80 -13.26
N LYS A 46 1.07 10.39 -13.50
CA LYS A 46 0.07 10.27 -12.43
C LYS A 46 0.50 9.25 -11.37
N ILE A 47 0.96 8.07 -11.81
CA ILE A 47 1.40 7.00 -10.91
C ILE A 47 2.62 7.42 -10.09
N GLU A 48 3.56 8.13 -10.70
CA GLU A 48 4.75 8.68 -10.04
C GLU A 48 4.38 9.75 -9.01
N ARG A 49 3.49 10.70 -9.36
CA ARG A 49 2.99 11.71 -8.42
C ARG A 49 2.21 11.11 -7.26
N ASP A 50 1.37 10.12 -7.51
CA ASP A 50 0.58 9.47 -6.47
C ASP A 50 1.49 8.71 -5.49
N HIS A 51 2.53 8.04 -6.00
CA HIS A 51 3.52 7.38 -5.16
C HIS A 51 4.37 8.35 -4.34
N ALA A 52 4.80 9.47 -4.94
CA ALA A 52 5.51 10.52 -4.21
C ALA A 52 4.67 11.08 -3.06
N LYS A 53 3.36 11.29 -3.28
CA LYS A 53 2.43 11.71 -2.22
C LYS A 53 2.26 10.64 -1.15
N MET A 54 2.13 9.37 -1.53
CA MET A 54 2.02 8.27 -0.57
C MET A 54 3.27 8.15 0.29
N SER A 55 4.46 8.29 -0.29
CA SER A 55 5.74 8.21 0.43
C SER A 55 5.91 9.27 1.52
N GLN A 56 5.24 10.42 1.38
CA GLN A 56 5.24 11.52 2.35
C GLN A 56 4.27 11.31 3.53
N LEU A 57 3.38 10.31 3.46
CA LEU A 57 2.52 9.97 4.58
C LEU A 57 3.37 9.50 5.78
N PRO A 58 2.84 9.57 7.01
CA PRO A 58 3.54 9.05 8.17
C PRO A 58 3.66 7.53 8.11
N GLN A 59 4.75 7.01 8.67
CA GLN A 59 4.84 5.60 9.02
C GLN A 59 3.89 5.30 10.20
N PRO A 60 3.36 4.07 10.29
CA PRO A 60 2.71 3.63 11.52
C PRO A 60 3.70 3.67 12.68
N THR A 61 3.23 3.96 13.88
CA THR A 61 3.96 3.71 15.14
C THR A 61 4.06 2.20 15.40
N ASP A 62 4.90 1.77 16.36
CA ASP A 62 4.97 0.35 16.75
C ASP A 62 3.61 -0.19 17.19
N ALA A 63 2.88 0.57 18.02
CA ALA A 63 1.55 0.19 18.48
C ALA A 63 0.52 0.06 17.34
N GLU A 64 0.52 1.00 16.38
CA GLU A 64 -0.35 0.93 15.20
C GLU A 64 0.02 -0.27 14.30
N TRP A 65 1.31 -0.54 14.16
CA TRP A 65 1.81 -1.66 13.36
C TRP A 65 1.44 -3.02 13.97
N ASP A 66 1.61 -3.17 15.28
CA ASP A 66 1.24 -4.39 16.01
C ASP A 66 -0.28 -4.62 15.97
N ALA A 67 -1.07 -3.56 16.18
CA ALA A 67 -2.53 -3.64 16.10
C ALA A 67 -3.01 -4.06 14.70
N PHE A 68 -2.39 -3.51 13.65
CA PHE A 68 -2.68 -3.89 12.27
C PHE A 68 -2.28 -5.34 11.98
N ASN A 69 -1.06 -5.77 12.33
CA ASN A 69 -0.61 -7.14 12.05
C ASN A 69 -1.45 -8.17 12.77
N LYS A 70 -1.78 -7.92 14.05
CA LYS A 70 -2.67 -8.79 14.80
C LYS A 70 -4.03 -8.90 14.11
N ARG A 71 -4.62 -7.77 13.68
CA ARG A 71 -5.92 -7.77 13.01
C ARG A 71 -5.85 -8.45 11.64
N HIS A 72 -4.77 -8.26 10.90
CA HIS A 72 -4.52 -8.94 9.63
C HIS A 72 -4.45 -10.45 9.83
N GLU A 73 -3.66 -10.91 10.79
CA GLU A 73 -3.52 -12.33 11.11
C GLU A 73 -4.83 -12.95 11.61
N GLU A 74 -5.63 -12.23 12.39
CA GLU A 74 -6.97 -12.68 12.80
C GLU A 74 -7.92 -12.91 11.62
N ILE A 75 -7.85 -12.07 10.57
CA ILE A 75 -8.75 -12.15 9.41
C ILE A 75 -8.25 -13.15 8.38
N PHE A 76 -6.94 -13.17 8.11
CA PHE A 76 -6.36 -13.92 6.99
C PHE A 76 -5.58 -15.17 7.43
N GLY A 77 -5.34 -15.35 8.73
CA GLY A 77 -4.57 -16.45 9.29
C GLY A 77 -3.06 -16.34 9.09
N GLU A 78 -2.57 -15.20 8.60
CA GLU A 78 -1.15 -14.95 8.34
C GLU A 78 -0.76 -13.49 8.61
N PRO A 79 0.49 -13.22 9.03
CA PRO A 79 0.99 -11.87 9.19
C PRO A 79 1.01 -11.13 7.86
N TYR A 80 0.96 -9.80 7.90
CA TYR A 80 1.00 -9.01 6.68
C TYR A 80 2.36 -9.16 5.98
N GLY A 81 2.35 -9.41 4.66
CA GLY A 81 3.55 -9.73 3.89
C GLY A 81 4.55 -8.59 3.68
N PHE A 82 4.25 -7.38 4.15
CA PHE A 82 5.13 -6.21 4.02
C PHE A 82 5.72 -5.81 5.37
N SER A 83 6.92 -5.23 5.35
CA SER A 83 7.53 -4.64 6.55
C SER A 83 6.89 -3.28 6.88
N ARG A 84 7.03 -2.85 8.14
CA ARG A 84 6.58 -1.54 8.64
C ARG A 84 7.13 -0.37 7.80
N ASP A 85 8.38 -0.48 7.35
CA ASP A 85 9.04 0.56 6.52
C ASP A 85 8.47 0.65 5.11
N SER A 86 7.88 -0.45 4.62
CA SER A 86 7.29 -0.58 3.29
C SER A 86 5.84 -0.12 3.23
N VAL A 87 5.33 0.47 4.31
CA VAL A 87 3.96 0.98 4.37
C VAL A 87 3.92 2.39 4.93
N ARG A 88 2.80 3.04 4.69
CA ARG A 88 2.41 4.33 5.27
C ARG A 88 0.99 4.26 5.80
N ILE A 89 0.58 5.22 6.61
CA ILE A 89 -0.78 5.27 7.14
C ILE A 89 -1.50 6.58 6.85
N MET A 90 -2.81 6.48 6.64
CA MET A 90 -3.74 7.60 6.68
C MET A 90 -4.65 7.44 7.89
N ARG A 91 -4.60 8.37 8.84
CA ARG A 91 -5.45 8.36 10.03
C ARG A 91 -6.81 8.97 9.70
N HIS A 92 -7.88 8.28 10.08
CA HIS A 92 -9.24 8.78 10.01
C HIS A 92 -9.50 9.63 11.26
N ARG A 93 -10.13 10.80 11.09
CA ARG A 93 -10.59 11.61 12.22
C ARG A 93 -11.96 11.16 12.67
#